data_AF-A0A959G0D9-F1
#
_entry.id   AF-A0A959G0D9-F1
#
_cell.length_a   1.000
_cell.length_b   1.000
_cell.length_c   1.000
_cell.angle_alpha   90.00
_cell.angle_beta   90.00
_cell.angle_gamma   90.00
#
_symmetry.space_group_name_H-M   'P 1'
#
loop_
_entity.id
_entity.type
_entity.pdbx_description
1 polymer ?
#
loop_
_entity_poly.entity_id
_entity_poly.type
_entity_poly.pdbx_seq_one_letter_code
_entity_poly.pdbx_strand_id
1 'polypeptide(L)'
;MTKKIRLSVAVVLALAFSASFSACYYDIEEELYPETDCVTDNVNYSTVIQPILQTNCYTCHSAAANQGGITLEGHGQLLQYVNSGQLLGAIRHDAGFSPMPQGAPQLVDCDIEQIAAWIDQGAPNN
;
A
#
# COMPACT_ATOMS: atom_id res chain seq x y z
N MET A 1 -36.72 -59.80 -27.76
CA MET A 1 -37.83 -58.82 -27.84
C MET A 1 -37.47 -57.64 -26.94
N THR A 2 -36.93 -56.57 -27.50
CA THR A 2 -36.33 -55.42 -26.78
C THR A 2 -37.42 -54.42 -26.35
N LYS A 3 -37.62 -54.25 -25.04
CA LYS A 3 -38.60 -53.29 -24.50
C LYS A 3 -37.90 -51.93 -24.35
N LYS A 4 -38.17 -51.02 -25.29
CA LYS A 4 -37.67 -49.63 -25.27
C LYS A 4 -38.33 -48.87 -24.11
N ILE A 5 -37.55 -48.48 -23.11
CA ILE A 5 -38.00 -47.64 -22.00
C ILE A 5 -38.11 -46.21 -22.53
N ARG A 6 -39.32 -45.67 -22.61
CA ARG A 6 -39.57 -44.27 -22.99
C ARG A 6 -39.44 -43.42 -21.73
N LEU A 7 -38.27 -42.79 -21.56
CA LEU A 7 -38.04 -41.82 -20.50
C LEU A 7 -38.76 -40.51 -20.89
N SER A 8 -39.81 -40.15 -20.15
CA SER A 8 -40.61 -38.96 -20.39
C SER A 8 -39.77 -37.70 -20.19
N VAL A 9 -39.87 -36.73 -21.12
CA VAL A 9 -39.15 -35.43 -21.07
C VAL A 9 -39.38 -34.68 -19.74
N ALA A 10 -40.53 -34.91 -19.08
CA ALA A 10 -40.84 -34.36 -17.76
C ALA A 10 -39.93 -34.89 -16.63
N VAL A 11 -39.42 -36.12 -16.72
CA VAL A 11 -38.51 -36.72 -15.72
C VAL A 11 -37.09 -36.16 -15.87
N VAL A 12 -36.69 -35.83 -17.11
CA VAL A 12 -35.41 -35.15 -17.39
C VAL A 12 -35.46 -33.69 -16.93
N LEU A 13 -36.62 -33.03 -17.03
CA LEU A 13 -36.81 -31.64 -16.57
C LEU A 13 -36.92 -31.50 -15.05
N ALA A 14 -37.44 -32.51 -14.33
CA ALA A 14 -37.53 -32.47 -12.87
C ALA A 14 -36.17 -32.61 -12.16
N LEU A 15 -35.18 -33.24 -12.81
CA LEU A 15 -33.80 -33.34 -12.29
C LEU A 15 -32.92 -32.12 -12.61
N ALA A 16 -33.41 -31.20 -13.44
CA ALA A 16 -32.66 -30.01 -13.85
C ALA A 16 -32.96 -28.75 -13.02
N PHE A 17 -33.92 -28.81 -12.07
CA PHE A 17 -34.39 -27.62 -11.33
C PHE A 17 -33.92 -27.53 -9.86
N SER A 18 -33.09 -28.45 -9.39
CA SER A 18 -32.71 -28.53 -7.97
C SER A 18 -31.20 -28.56 -7.73
N ALA A 19 -30.46 -27.68 -8.42
CA ALA A 19 -29.08 -27.38 -8.07
C ALA A 19 -28.72 -25.93 -8.44
N SER A 20 -29.59 -24.98 -8.06
CA SER A 20 -29.26 -23.55 -8.04
C SER A 20 -29.06 -23.10 -6.59
N PHE A 21 -28.20 -23.81 -5.86
CA PHE A 21 -27.65 -23.24 -4.63
C PHE A 21 -26.61 -22.21 -5.09
N SER A 22 -27.04 -20.95 -5.14
CA SER A 22 -26.14 -19.81 -5.13
C SER A 22 -25.24 -19.97 -3.91
N ALA A 23 -24.01 -20.43 -4.12
CA ALA A 23 -22.96 -20.34 -3.14
C ALA A 23 -22.55 -18.87 -3.10
N CYS A 24 -23.24 -18.07 -2.30
CA CYS A 24 -22.65 -16.86 -1.76
C CYS A 24 -21.50 -17.33 -0.86
N TYR A 25 -20.30 -17.42 -1.43
CA TYR A 25 -19.08 -17.54 -0.66
C TYR A 25 -18.96 -16.23 0.14
N TYR A 26 -18.93 -16.34 1.46
CA TYR A 26 -18.56 -15.22 2.31
C TYR A 26 -17.04 -15.10 2.17
N ASP A 27 -16.59 -14.10 1.40
CA ASP A 27 -15.20 -13.71 1.42
C ASP A 27 -14.85 -13.30 2.86
N ILE A 28 -13.92 -14.02 3.48
CA ILE A 28 -13.42 -13.68 4.80
C ILE A 28 -12.59 -12.41 4.59
N GLU A 29 -13.01 -11.29 5.19
CA GLU A 29 -12.38 -9.97 4.98
C GLU A 29 -10.87 -9.98 5.28
N GLU A 30 -10.43 -10.92 6.11
CA GLU A 30 -9.03 -11.19 6.49
C GLU A 30 -8.18 -11.79 5.35
N GLU A 31 -8.76 -12.50 4.37
CA GLU A 31 -8.04 -12.90 3.15
C GLU A 31 -7.86 -11.74 2.16
N LEU A 32 -8.79 -10.76 2.18
CA LEU A 32 -8.77 -9.62 1.26
C LEU A 32 -7.85 -8.49 1.75
N TYR A 33 -7.69 -8.37 3.06
CA TYR A 33 -6.82 -7.38 3.72
C TYR A 33 -5.95 -8.08 4.77
N PRO A 34 -4.85 -8.73 4.36
CA PRO A 34 -3.90 -9.24 5.34
C PRO A 34 -3.35 -8.05 6.14
N GLU A 35 -3.66 -8.00 7.44
CA GLU A 35 -3.01 -7.13 8.42
C GLU A 35 -1.52 -7.45 8.40
N THR A 36 -0.78 -6.72 7.57
CA THR A 36 0.67 -6.84 7.51
C THR A 36 1.19 -5.96 8.63
N ASP A 37 1.62 -6.59 9.73
CA ASP A 37 2.27 -5.89 10.83
C ASP A 37 3.33 -4.94 10.29
N CYS A 38 3.26 -3.66 10.65
CA CYS A 38 4.26 -2.70 10.22
C CYS A 38 5.63 -3.02 10.83
N VAL A 39 6.58 -3.46 10.01
CA VAL A 39 7.93 -3.76 10.47
C VAL A 39 8.75 -2.48 10.54
N THR A 40 9.08 -2.06 11.76
CA THR A 40 9.90 -0.86 12.05
C THR A 40 11.29 -1.18 12.59
N ASP A 41 11.65 -2.47 12.68
CA ASP A 41 12.96 -2.92 13.14
C ASP A 41 13.98 -2.88 12.00
N ASN A 42 15.19 -2.36 12.28
CA ASN A 42 16.32 -2.34 11.34
C ASN A 42 15.96 -1.80 9.94
N VAL A 43 15.21 -0.71 9.89
CA VAL A 43 14.77 -0.07 8.64
C VAL A 43 16.00 0.40 7.87
N ASN A 44 16.23 -0.16 6.68
CA ASN A 44 17.36 0.18 5.83
C ASN A 44 16.98 1.27 4.82
N TYR A 45 17.90 2.21 4.60
CA TYR A 45 17.67 3.31 3.68
C TYR A 45 17.43 2.81 2.25
N SER A 46 18.29 1.93 1.74
CA SER A 46 18.27 1.47 0.35
C SER A 46 17.08 0.57 0.03
N THR A 47 16.61 -0.24 0.98
CA THR A 47 15.59 -1.27 0.74
C THR A 47 14.19 -0.90 1.23
N VAL A 48 14.07 0.07 2.14
CA VAL A 48 12.78 0.50 2.70
C VAL A 48 12.50 1.97 2.41
N ILE A 49 13.38 2.87 2.88
CA ILE A 49 13.12 4.31 2.81
C ILE A 49 13.18 4.84 1.38
N GLN A 50 14.20 4.47 0.61
CA GLN A 50 14.36 4.93 -0.76
C GLN A 50 13.17 4.52 -1.65
N PRO A 51 12.66 3.26 -1.60
CA PRO A 51 11.42 2.90 -2.27
C PRO A 51 10.20 3.75 -1.88
N ILE A 52 10.02 4.06 -0.59
CA ILE A 52 8.92 4.94 -0.13
C ILE A 52 9.05 6.32 -0.77
N LEU A 53 10.25 6.90 -0.77
CA LEU A 53 10.51 8.21 -1.39
C LEU A 53 10.35 8.20 -2.91
N GLN A 54 10.75 7.11 -3.57
CA GLN A 54 10.56 6.93 -5.02
C GLN A 54 9.08 6.92 -5.39
N THR A 55 8.27 6.17 -4.64
CA THR A 55 6.84 6.05 -4.88
C THR A 55 6.08 7.34 -4.56
N ASN A 56 6.36 7.95 -3.41
CA ASN A 56 5.51 9.00 -2.85
C ASN A 56 6.04 10.43 -3.05
N CYS A 57 7.32 10.60 -3.40
CA CYS A 57 7.96 11.93 -3.38
C CYS A 57 8.63 12.33 -4.70
N TYR A 58 9.29 11.39 -5.38
CA TYR A 58 10.22 11.72 -6.48
C TYR A 58 9.55 12.26 -7.75
N THR A 59 8.24 12.08 -7.92
CA THR A 59 7.49 12.74 -9.00
C THR A 59 7.66 14.26 -8.98
N CYS A 60 7.79 14.86 -7.79
CA CYS A 60 7.98 16.30 -7.61
C CYS A 60 9.36 16.65 -7.05
N HIS A 61 9.93 15.80 -6.19
CA HIS A 61 11.15 16.08 -5.43
C HIS A 61 12.35 15.19 -5.81
N SER A 62 12.37 14.64 -7.03
CA SER A 62 13.59 14.08 -7.61
C SER A 62 14.58 15.17 -8.02
N ALA A 63 15.84 14.79 -8.27
CA ALA A 63 16.84 15.73 -8.78
C ALA A 63 16.44 16.34 -10.13
N ALA A 64 15.67 15.60 -10.94
CA ALA A 64 15.17 16.06 -12.23
C ALA A 64 13.95 16.99 -12.10
N ALA A 65 13.00 16.66 -11.22
CA ALA A 65 11.76 17.43 -11.06
C ALA A 65 11.96 18.70 -10.22
N ASN A 66 12.70 18.61 -9.12
CA ASN A 66 13.13 19.71 -8.25
C ASN A 66 12.05 20.80 -8.01
N GLN A 67 10.81 20.38 -7.79
CA GLN A 67 9.72 21.32 -7.58
C GLN A 67 9.89 22.02 -6.22
N GLY A 68 9.63 23.33 -6.20
CA GLY A 68 9.85 24.16 -5.01
C GLY A 68 11.32 24.30 -4.61
N GLY A 69 12.28 23.90 -5.45
CA GLY A 69 13.71 23.92 -5.12
C GLY A 69 14.11 22.84 -4.09
N ILE A 70 13.28 21.80 -3.93
CA ILE A 70 13.48 20.71 -2.98
C ILE A 70 13.81 19.43 -3.75
N THR A 71 14.95 18.85 -3.41
CA THR A 71 15.40 17.53 -3.88
C THR A 71 15.56 16.60 -2.69
N LEU A 72 14.80 15.49 -2.69
CA LEU A 72 14.90 14.42 -1.69
C LEU A 72 15.70 13.21 -2.21
N GLU A 73 16.02 13.20 -3.50
CA GLU A 73 16.82 12.15 -4.12
C GLU A 73 18.26 12.18 -3.63
N GLY A 74 18.66 11.09 -2.98
CA GLY A 74 20.01 10.90 -2.43
C GLY A 74 20.08 11.21 -0.93
N HIS A 75 20.70 10.29 -0.18
CA HIS A 75 20.75 10.32 1.29
C HIS A 75 21.26 11.65 1.86
N GLY A 76 22.33 12.21 1.30
CA GLY A 76 22.88 13.49 1.77
C GLY A 76 21.94 14.70 1.56
N GLN A 77 21.12 14.70 0.50
CA GLN A 77 20.13 15.75 0.29
C GLN A 77 18.95 15.58 1.25
N LEU A 78 18.45 14.35 1.38
CA LEU A 78 17.38 13.96 2.29
C LEU A 78 17.66 14.39 3.74
N LEU A 79 18.90 14.18 4.22
CA LEU A 79 19.28 14.52 5.59
C LEU A 79 19.06 15.99 5.97
N GLN A 80 19.08 16.92 5.02
CA GLN A 80 18.79 18.33 5.30
C GLN A 80 17.35 18.52 5.83
N TYR A 81 16.40 17.77 5.27
CA TYR A 81 14.97 17.82 5.63
C TYR A 81 14.63 16.93 6.82
N VAL A 82 15.40 15.86 7.03
CA VAL A 82 15.35 15.06 8.26
C VAL A 82 15.79 15.93 9.45
N ASN A 83 16.96 16.54 9.36
CA ASN A 83 17.55 17.31 10.47
C ASN A 83 16.76 18.58 10.82
N SER A 84 16.07 19.18 9.85
CA SER A 84 15.20 20.32 10.09
C SER A 84 13.81 19.93 10.64
N GLY A 85 13.49 18.63 10.66
CA GLY A 85 12.15 18.11 10.99
C GLY A 85 11.11 18.31 9.89
N GLN A 86 11.48 18.94 8.76
CA GLN A 86 10.55 19.23 7.67
C GLN A 86 9.99 17.98 7.02
N LEU A 87 10.80 16.91 6.88
CA LEU A 87 10.34 15.67 6.27
C LEU A 87 9.18 15.08 7.07
N LEU A 88 9.38 14.85 8.38
CA LEU A 88 8.35 14.26 9.24
C LEU A 88 7.13 15.17 9.38
N GLY A 89 7.34 16.47 9.61
CA GLY A 89 6.22 17.41 9.74
C GLY A 89 5.35 17.48 8.48
N ALA A 90 5.98 17.45 7.30
CA ALA A 90 5.25 17.49 6.02
C ALA A 90 4.46 16.20 5.77
N ILE A 91 5.05 15.01 5.98
CA ILE A 91 4.35 13.72 5.75
C ILE A 91 3.33 13.39 6.85
N ARG A 92 3.48 13.96 8.06
CA ARG A 92 2.50 13.86 9.15
C ARG A 92 1.34 14.87 9.04
N HIS A 93 1.44 15.81 8.10
CA HIS A 93 0.51 16.94 7.97
C HIS A 93 0.43 17.75 9.28
N ASP A 94 1.57 17.87 9.97
CA ASP A 94 1.66 18.59 11.24
C ASP A 94 1.42 20.09 11.03
N ALA A 95 0.85 20.74 12.04
CA ALA A 95 0.60 22.18 12.00
C ALA A 95 1.91 22.96 11.81
N GLY A 96 1.90 23.89 10.86
CA GLY A 96 3.08 24.71 10.51
C GLY A 96 3.93 24.16 9.37
N PHE A 97 3.62 22.98 8.84
CA PHE A 97 4.26 22.41 7.65
C PHE A 97 3.30 22.42 6.44
N SER A 98 3.86 22.48 5.23
CA SER A 98 3.06 22.25 4.03
C SER A 98 2.80 20.73 3.91
N PRO A 99 1.54 20.28 3.88
CA PRO A 99 1.22 18.86 3.83
C PRO A 99 1.73 18.23 2.53
N MET A 100 2.39 17.09 2.65
CA MET A 100 2.87 16.28 1.53
C MET A 100 2.34 14.84 1.63
N PRO A 101 2.03 14.19 0.50
CA PRO A 101 2.15 14.67 -0.88
C PRO A 101 1.09 15.72 -1.23
N GLN A 102 1.47 16.71 -2.03
CA GLN A 102 0.61 17.88 -2.27
C GLN A 102 -0.71 17.50 -2.96
N GLY A 103 -1.84 17.86 -2.35
CA GLY A 103 -3.17 17.59 -2.89
C GLY A 103 -3.57 16.11 -2.86
N ALA A 104 -2.80 15.27 -2.18
CA ALA A 104 -3.09 13.86 -1.96
C ALA A 104 -3.39 13.59 -0.48
N PRO A 105 -4.00 12.44 -0.16
CA PRO A 105 -4.06 11.96 1.22
C PRO A 105 -2.67 11.85 1.85
N GLN A 106 -2.66 11.84 3.19
CA GLN A 106 -1.49 11.49 3.97
C GLN A 106 -0.93 10.12 3.56
N LEU A 107 0.38 9.91 3.74
CA LEU A 107 1.00 8.60 3.59
C LEU A 107 0.29 7.58 4.51
N VAL A 108 0.30 6.32 4.11
CA VAL A 108 -0.16 5.25 5.00
C VAL A 108 0.68 5.22 6.26
N ASP A 109 0.06 4.88 7.40
CA ASP A 109 0.70 4.99 8.71
C ASP A 109 2.02 4.22 8.78
N CYS A 110 2.09 3.02 8.18
CA CYS A 110 3.32 2.23 8.20
C CYS A 110 4.50 2.89 7.46
N ASP A 111 4.26 3.60 6.34
CA ASP A 111 5.33 4.33 5.65
C ASP A 111 5.88 5.46 6.54
N ILE A 112 4.98 6.15 7.26
CA ILE A 112 5.35 7.21 8.21
C ILE A 112 6.13 6.61 9.39
N GLU A 113 5.69 5.49 9.93
CA GLU A 113 6.33 4.78 11.04
C GLU A 113 7.72 4.26 10.65
N GLN A 114 7.88 3.70 9.45
CA GLN A 114 9.18 3.26 8.94
C GLN A 114 10.15 4.42 8.75
N ILE A 115 9.69 5.54 8.17
CA ILE A 115 10.50 6.75 8.05
C ILE A 115 10.89 7.28 9.44
N ALA A 116 9.94 7.33 10.39
CA ALA A 116 10.19 7.80 11.75
C ALA A 116 11.22 6.90 12.47
N ALA A 117 11.04 5.58 12.42
CA ALA A 117 11.96 4.62 13.04
C ALA A 117 13.37 4.71 12.43
N TRP A 118 13.49 4.87 11.12
CA TRP A 118 14.78 5.08 10.47
C TRP A 118 15.45 6.39 10.91
N ILE A 119 14.68 7.48 11.07
CA ILE A 119 15.18 8.76 11.60
C ILE A 119 15.65 8.60 13.05
N ASP A 120 14.87 7.89 13.89
CA ASP A 120 15.21 7.63 15.30
C ASP A 120 16.48 6.76 15.43
N GLN A 121 16.76 5.92 14.45
CA GLN A 121 18.01 5.15 14.33
C GLN A 121 19.21 6.00 13.85
N GLY A 122 19.04 7.31 13.68
CA GLY A 122 20.07 8.24 13.22
C GLY A 122 20.15 8.37 11.69
N ALA A 123 19.11 7.94 10.98
CA ALA A 123 19.01 8.00 9.52
C ALA A 123 20.25 7.39 8.80
N PRO A 124 20.64 6.13 9.09
CA PRO A 124 21.81 5.51 8.49
C PRO A 124 21.66 5.34 6.97
N ASN A 125 22.78 5.42 6.24
CA ASN A 125 22.82 5.14 4.80
C ASN A 125 23.25 3.67 4.57
N ASN A 126 22.30 2.76 4.70
CA ASN A 126 22.49 1.31 4.65
C ASN A 126 21.61 0.61 3.60
#